data_AF-A0A3B9N6B7-F1
#
_entry.id   AF-A0A3B9N6B7-F1
#
_cell.length_a   1.000
_cell.length_b   1.000
_cell.length_c   1.000
_cell.angle_alpha   90.00
_cell.angle_beta   90.00
_cell.angle_gamma   90.00
#
_symmetry.space_group_name_H-M   'P 1'
#
loop_
_entity.id
_entity.type
_entity.pdbx_description
1 polymer ?
#
loop_
_entity_poly.entity_id
_entity_poly.type
_entity_poly.pdbx_seq_one_letter_code
_entity_poly.pdbx_strand_id
1 'polypeptide(L)'
;MVKSINYKEMKNIFLTFALLLFPFLGFMQVSINANEIIDKLNKGEAVHYENVTISGDIDFRFINDKEKYTNIEVVFSDNDTYKYHVNAPLKFSNCIFSGKFIAYFNDDEKDELHIAMFHQDVVFNKCTFKSDFLAKYSEFDKLASFPGNKFEELALFKYAEFESEIDFTNSVFEEEANFKYAKFPMNTKFNNSKFMGDANFKYSKVRDKIEFKDCEFTGLADFKYTEFRDYVDFSGAKFKSDASFKYTEFPDGVSFENVLFDDFADFKYAKLHDPVNMKNVAFDGETSFKYTEIEGKEFVSYLLNNK
;
A
#
# COMPACT_ATOMS: atom_id res chain seq x y z
N MET A 1 62.48 51.48 35.00
CA MET A 1 63.40 50.38 34.65
C MET A 1 62.63 49.09 34.86
N VAL A 2 62.60 48.19 33.86
CA VAL A 2 62.07 46.79 33.92
C VAL A 2 60.52 46.71 33.98
N LYS A 3 59.74 45.97 33.17
CA LYS A 3 59.93 44.97 32.09
C LYS A 3 58.63 44.93 31.27
N SER A 4 58.74 44.57 29.99
CA SER A 4 57.66 44.17 29.07
C SER A 4 56.88 42.94 29.53
N ILE A 5 55.58 42.86 29.20
CA ILE A 5 54.75 41.67 28.87
C ILE A 5 53.40 42.23 28.37
N ASN A 6 52.62 41.64 27.46
CA ASN A 6 52.82 40.95 26.18
C ASN A 6 51.39 40.91 25.57
N TYR A 7 51.27 41.23 24.29
CA TYR A 7 50.01 41.23 23.54
C TYR A 7 49.55 39.80 23.26
N LYS A 8 48.47 39.34 23.90
CA LYS A 8 47.58 38.31 23.32
C LYS A 8 46.28 38.19 24.11
N GLU A 9 45.19 38.10 23.34
CA GLU A 9 43.84 37.68 23.73
C GLU A 9 42.89 38.74 24.32
N MET A 10 42.29 39.53 23.42
CA MET A 10 40.84 39.77 23.47
C MET A 10 40.31 39.75 22.04
N LYS A 11 39.83 38.57 21.62
CA LYS A 11 39.10 38.41 20.35
C LYS A 11 37.72 39.06 20.48
N ASN A 12 37.55 40.16 19.74
CA ASN A 12 36.34 40.66 19.10
C ASN A 12 35.00 40.05 19.57
N ILE A 13 34.30 40.78 20.45
CA ILE A 13 32.84 40.75 20.53
C ILE A 13 32.36 41.93 19.68
N PHE A 14 32.06 41.68 18.40
CA PHE A 14 31.17 42.52 17.63
C PHE A 14 29.95 41.68 17.28
N LEU A 15 28.85 42.00 17.97
CA LEU A 15 27.52 41.49 17.72
C LEU A 15 27.08 42.02 16.34
N THR A 16 27.09 41.17 15.32
CA THR A 16 26.34 41.40 14.08
C THR A 16 25.13 40.48 14.09
N PHE A 17 23.98 41.04 14.45
CA PHE A 17 22.67 40.44 14.18
C PHE A 17 22.46 40.50 12.66
N ALA A 18 22.95 39.50 11.94
CA ALA A 18 22.50 39.23 10.59
C ALA A 18 21.15 38.51 10.71
N LEU A 19 20.05 39.25 10.56
CA LEU A 19 18.77 38.67 10.16
C LEU A 19 19.03 37.90 8.86
N LEU A 20 19.21 36.58 8.96
CA LEU A 20 18.99 35.67 7.84
C LEU A 20 17.49 35.67 7.57
N LEU A 21 17.02 36.72 6.89
CA LEU A 21 15.87 36.64 6.02
C LEU A 21 16.26 35.65 4.93
N PHE A 22 16.09 34.35 5.21
CA PHE A 22 15.99 33.36 4.16
C PHE A 22 14.81 33.81 3.31
N PRO A 23 15.01 34.19 2.03
CA PRO A 23 13.88 34.24 1.14
C PRO A 23 13.34 32.80 1.12
N PHE A 24 12.15 32.60 1.69
CA PHE A 24 11.28 31.51 1.30
C PHE A 24 11.00 31.75 -0.19
N LEU A 25 11.93 31.34 -1.04
CA LEU A 25 11.64 31.00 -2.42
C LEU A 25 10.71 29.80 -2.29
N GLY A 26 9.42 30.06 -2.14
CA GLY A 26 8.40 29.06 -2.38
C GLY A 26 8.66 28.56 -3.80
N PHE A 27 9.30 27.41 -3.92
CA PHE A 27 9.36 26.71 -5.19
C PHE A 27 7.91 26.44 -5.56
N MET A 28 7.37 27.23 -6.47
CA MET A 28 6.06 26.96 -7.05
C MET A 28 6.24 25.67 -7.85
N GLN A 29 5.92 24.54 -7.23
CA GLN A 29 5.99 23.24 -7.87
C GLN A 29 5.13 23.29 -9.13
N VAL A 30 5.68 22.87 -10.27
CA VAL A 30 4.97 22.92 -11.55
C VAL A 30 3.66 22.17 -11.40
N SER A 31 2.54 22.82 -11.73
CA SER A 31 1.21 22.22 -11.66
C SER A 31 0.81 21.73 -13.04
N ILE A 32 0.43 20.46 -13.16
CA ILE A 32 -0.12 19.85 -14.37
C ILE A 32 -1.59 19.57 -14.13
N ASN A 33 -2.47 19.95 -15.06
CA ASN A 33 -3.88 19.63 -14.93
C ASN A 33 -4.11 18.13 -15.20
N ALA A 34 -4.92 17.46 -14.37
CA ALA A 34 -5.25 16.05 -14.55
C ALA A 34 -5.87 15.74 -15.93
N ASN A 35 -6.61 16.68 -16.53
CA ASN A 35 -7.17 16.51 -17.87
C ASN A 35 -6.07 16.41 -18.95
N GLU A 36 -4.91 17.06 -18.76
CA GLU A 36 -3.79 16.92 -19.69
C GLU A 36 -3.22 15.50 -19.69
N ILE A 37 -3.29 14.80 -18.54
CA ILE A 37 -2.89 13.39 -18.45
C ILE A 37 -3.86 12.52 -19.24
N ILE A 38 -5.17 12.72 -19.07
CA ILE A 38 -6.21 12.00 -19.81
C ILE A 38 -6.06 12.25 -21.33
N ASP A 39 -5.83 13.49 -21.75
CA ASP A 39 -5.64 13.83 -23.16
C ASP A 39 -4.43 13.12 -23.78
N LYS A 40 -3.33 12.96 -23.03
CA LYS A 40 -2.16 12.19 -23.46
C LYS A 40 -2.47 10.70 -23.58
N LEU A 41 -3.14 10.12 -22.59
CA LEU A 41 -3.56 8.72 -22.62
C LEU A 41 -4.47 8.42 -23.82
N ASN A 42 -5.41 9.32 -24.12
CA ASN A 42 -6.31 9.21 -25.28
C ASN A 42 -5.58 9.29 -26.63
N LYS A 43 -4.38 9.87 -26.67
CA LYS A 43 -3.49 9.87 -27.85
C LYS A 43 -2.54 8.68 -27.88
N GLY A 44 -2.59 7.80 -26.88
CA GLY A 44 -1.64 6.70 -26.72
C GLY A 44 -0.23 7.16 -26.31
N GLU A 45 -0.09 8.38 -25.81
CA GLU A 45 1.20 8.93 -25.38
C GLU A 45 1.56 8.43 -23.98
N ALA A 46 2.82 8.02 -23.81
CA ALA A 46 3.36 7.71 -22.49
C ALA A 46 3.27 8.93 -21.57
N VAL A 47 2.78 8.71 -20.35
CA VAL A 47 2.71 9.74 -19.31
C VAL A 47 3.90 9.55 -18.39
N HIS A 48 4.77 10.55 -18.37
CA HIS A 48 5.91 10.60 -17.46
C HIS A 48 6.03 11.99 -16.87
N TYR A 49 5.93 12.08 -15.55
CA TYR A 49 6.13 13.32 -14.81
C TYR A 49 6.99 13.11 -13.56
N GLU A 50 7.81 14.12 -13.24
CA GLU A 50 8.67 14.11 -12.06
C GLU A 50 8.62 15.45 -11.34
N ASN A 51 8.55 15.44 -10.01
CA ASN A 51 8.61 16.63 -9.16
C ASN A 51 7.50 17.68 -9.47
N VAL A 52 6.29 17.22 -9.82
CA VAL A 52 5.15 18.09 -10.16
C VAL A 52 3.96 17.87 -9.22
N THR A 53 3.08 18.86 -9.16
CA THR A 53 1.77 18.74 -8.55
C THR A 53 0.75 18.47 -9.65
N ILE A 54 -0.06 17.43 -9.50
CA ILE A 54 -1.21 17.17 -10.36
C ILE A 54 -2.44 17.79 -9.71
N SER A 55 -3.04 18.75 -10.41
CA SER A 55 -4.24 19.46 -9.95
C SER A 55 -5.49 18.92 -10.63
N GLY A 56 -6.56 18.71 -9.86
CA GLY A 56 -7.80 18.08 -10.32
C GLY A 56 -7.78 16.56 -10.20
N ASP A 57 -8.91 15.95 -10.50
CA ASP A 57 -9.09 14.50 -10.42
C ASP A 57 -8.60 13.84 -11.71
N ILE A 58 -7.79 12.79 -11.60
CA ILE A 58 -7.51 11.90 -12.74
C ILE A 58 -8.68 10.93 -12.83
N ASP A 59 -9.60 11.22 -13.73
CA ASP A 59 -10.82 10.43 -13.93
C ASP A 59 -10.74 9.62 -15.22
N PHE A 60 -10.56 8.30 -15.08
CA PHE A 60 -10.41 7.39 -16.21
C PHE A 60 -11.71 7.16 -16.97
N ARG A 61 -12.86 7.65 -16.48
CA ARG A 61 -14.11 7.64 -17.26
C ARG A 61 -14.05 8.52 -18.52
N PHE A 62 -13.04 9.38 -18.61
CA PHE A 62 -12.74 10.22 -19.77
C PHE A 62 -11.77 9.57 -20.76
N ILE A 63 -11.37 8.32 -20.55
CA ILE A 63 -10.68 7.54 -21.58
C ILE A 63 -11.67 7.19 -22.69
N ASN A 64 -11.24 7.41 -23.94
CA ASN A 64 -12.04 7.21 -25.14
C ASN A 64 -12.18 5.72 -25.49
N ASP A 65 -11.12 4.94 -25.29
CA ASP A 65 -11.12 3.51 -25.53
C ASP A 65 -11.85 2.80 -24.37
N LYS A 66 -13.09 2.40 -24.63
CA LYS A 66 -13.95 1.78 -23.63
C LYS A 66 -14.92 0.80 -24.26
N GLU A 67 -15.24 -0.22 -23.48
CA GLU A 67 -16.19 -1.25 -23.85
C GLU A 67 -17.29 -1.35 -22.80
N LYS A 68 -18.52 -1.59 -23.27
CA LYS A 68 -19.68 -1.83 -22.42
C LYS A 68 -19.98 -3.32 -22.41
N TYR A 69 -20.15 -3.85 -21.22
CA TYR A 69 -20.52 -5.23 -20.97
C TYR A 69 -21.84 -5.29 -20.21
N THR A 70 -22.74 -6.14 -20.67
CA THR A 70 -24.04 -6.39 -20.03
C THR A 70 -24.02 -7.76 -19.36
N ASN A 71 -24.63 -7.91 -18.18
CA ASN A 71 -24.81 -9.19 -17.49
C ASN A 71 -23.48 -9.93 -17.19
N ILE A 72 -22.49 -9.24 -16.62
CA ILE A 72 -21.26 -9.91 -16.17
C ILE A 72 -21.53 -10.61 -14.83
N GLU A 73 -21.53 -11.95 -14.81
CA GLU A 73 -21.66 -12.78 -13.60
C GLU A 73 -20.58 -12.49 -12.52
N VAL A 74 -19.45 -11.92 -12.92
CA VAL A 74 -18.29 -11.67 -12.04
C VAL A 74 -18.54 -10.50 -11.08
N VAL A 75 -19.45 -9.58 -11.43
CA VAL A 75 -19.91 -8.52 -10.54
C VAL A 75 -21.25 -8.99 -10.01
N PHE A 76 -21.44 -9.04 -8.69
CA PHE A 76 -22.67 -9.50 -8.03
C PHE A 76 -23.88 -8.56 -8.25
N SER A 77 -24.04 -8.01 -9.45
CA SER A 77 -25.00 -7.00 -9.83
C SER A 77 -25.30 -7.10 -11.32
N ASP A 78 -26.57 -6.92 -11.72
CA ASP A 78 -27.04 -6.92 -13.12
C ASP A 78 -26.59 -5.65 -13.89
N ASN A 79 -25.55 -4.97 -13.41
CA ASN A 79 -25.16 -3.63 -13.81
C ASN A 79 -24.43 -3.64 -15.14
N ASP A 80 -24.74 -2.64 -15.96
CA ASP A 80 -23.94 -2.31 -17.12
C ASP A 80 -22.53 -1.93 -16.67
N THR A 81 -21.52 -2.65 -17.15
CA THR A 81 -20.12 -2.37 -16.77
C THR A 81 -19.38 -1.76 -17.95
N TYR A 82 -18.80 -0.59 -17.74
CA TYR A 82 -17.88 0.07 -18.66
C TYR A 82 -16.45 -0.18 -18.23
N LYS A 83 -15.70 -0.88 -19.09
CA LYS A 83 -14.25 -1.06 -18.95
C LYS A 83 -13.54 -0.01 -19.79
N TYR A 84 -12.64 0.75 -19.18
CA TYR A 84 -11.87 1.81 -19.83
C TYR A 84 -10.43 1.34 -20.01
N HIS A 85 -9.95 1.24 -21.25
CA HIS A 85 -8.68 0.62 -21.60
C HIS A 85 -7.55 1.66 -21.63
N VAL A 86 -6.69 1.62 -20.62
CA VAL A 86 -5.51 2.50 -20.50
C VAL A 86 -4.33 1.82 -21.18
N ASN A 87 -4.13 2.15 -22.45
CA ASN A 87 -3.17 1.49 -23.34
C ASN A 87 -1.76 2.11 -23.35
N ALA A 88 -1.51 3.16 -22.56
CA ALA A 88 -0.23 3.85 -22.46
C ALA A 88 0.31 3.81 -21.01
N PRO A 89 1.65 3.76 -20.83
CA PRO A 89 2.23 3.65 -19.49
C PRO A 89 2.08 4.94 -18.68
N LEU A 90 1.91 4.78 -17.38
CA LEU A 90 1.85 5.84 -16.37
C LEU A 90 3.08 5.77 -15.49
N LYS A 91 3.93 6.81 -15.50
CA LYS A 91 5.15 6.88 -14.67
C LYS A 91 5.25 8.23 -13.96
N PHE A 92 5.17 8.21 -12.63
CA PHE A 92 5.25 9.41 -11.80
C PHE A 92 6.32 9.21 -10.73
N SER A 93 7.17 10.22 -10.53
CA SER A 93 8.18 10.21 -9.48
C SER A 93 8.18 11.50 -8.67
N ASN A 94 8.08 11.39 -7.35
CA ASN A 94 8.07 12.53 -6.43
C ASN A 94 6.97 13.56 -6.78
N CYS A 95 5.78 13.07 -7.15
CA CYS A 95 4.65 13.92 -7.55
C CYS A 95 3.60 14.02 -6.42
N ILE A 96 2.85 15.12 -6.40
CA ILE A 96 1.74 15.32 -5.47
C ILE A 96 0.43 15.36 -6.24
N PHE A 97 -0.51 14.47 -5.94
CA PHE A 97 -1.85 14.46 -6.51
C PHE A 97 -2.79 15.16 -5.55
N SER A 98 -3.35 16.30 -5.97
CA SER A 98 -4.23 17.12 -5.12
C SER A 98 -5.70 16.72 -5.20
N GLY A 99 -6.11 16.07 -6.29
CA GLY A 99 -7.44 15.49 -6.45
C GLY A 99 -7.42 13.97 -6.34
N LYS A 100 -8.56 13.35 -6.64
CA LYS A 100 -8.75 11.90 -6.60
C LYS A 100 -8.09 11.21 -7.80
N PHE A 101 -7.69 9.96 -7.58
CA PHE A 101 -7.36 9.03 -8.67
C PHE A 101 -8.56 8.09 -8.86
N ILE A 102 -9.36 8.30 -9.90
CA ILE A 102 -10.67 7.67 -10.09
C ILE A 102 -10.58 6.64 -11.22
N ALA A 103 -10.15 5.42 -10.89
CA ALA A 103 -10.19 4.24 -11.75
C ALA A 103 -11.41 3.33 -11.47
N TYR A 104 -12.26 3.73 -10.51
CA TYR A 104 -13.50 3.07 -10.13
C TYR A 104 -14.59 4.10 -9.82
N PHE A 105 -15.80 3.90 -10.36
CA PHE A 105 -16.99 4.67 -10.00
C PHE A 105 -18.24 3.81 -10.14
N ASN A 106 -19.12 3.84 -9.13
CA ASN A 106 -20.46 3.25 -9.21
C ASN A 106 -21.48 4.36 -9.41
N ASP A 107 -22.24 4.32 -10.51
CA ASP A 107 -23.37 5.20 -10.75
C ASP A 107 -24.66 4.48 -10.34
N ASP A 108 -25.06 4.67 -9.07
CA ASP A 108 -26.26 4.03 -8.51
C ASP A 108 -27.55 4.50 -9.21
N GLU A 109 -27.58 5.69 -9.80
CA GLU A 109 -28.76 6.22 -10.49
C GLU A 109 -28.98 5.55 -11.84
N LYS A 110 -27.88 5.24 -12.55
CA LYS A 110 -27.93 4.58 -13.86
C LYS A 110 -27.73 3.07 -13.82
N ASP A 111 -27.42 2.53 -12.64
CA ASP A 111 -27.01 1.14 -12.46
C ASP A 111 -25.79 0.77 -13.31
N GLU A 112 -24.84 1.71 -13.40
CA GLU A 112 -23.63 1.57 -14.23
C GLU A 112 -22.37 1.46 -13.33
N LEU A 113 -21.52 0.48 -13.65
CA LEU A 113 -20.21 0.32 -13.04
C LEU A 113 -19.13 0.78 -14.02
N HIS A 114 -18.20 1.63 -13.58
CA HIS A 114 -17.11 2.14 -14.39
C HIS A 114 -15.75 1.73 -13.79
N ILE A 115 -14.92 1.04 -14.57
CA ILE A 115 -13.63 0.50 -14.10
C ILE A 115 -12.53 0.70 -15.14
N ALA A 116 -11.32 1.06 -14.70
CA ALA A 116 -10.16 1.23 -15.58
C ALA A 116 -9.28 -0.03 -15.61
N MET A 117 -8.90 -0.45 -16.81
CA MET A 117 -8.03 -1.59 -17.12
C MET A 117 -6.68 -1.06 -17.61
N PHE A 118 -5.59 -1.41 -16.94
CA PHE A 118 -4.25 -0.89 -17.22
C PHE A 118 -3.41 -1.93 -17.96
N HIS A 119 -3.22 -1.72 -19.26
CA HIS A 119 -2.54 -2.68 -20.14
C HIS A 119 -1.02 -2.45 -20.26
N GLN A 120 -0.50 -1.40 -19.62
CA GLN A 120 0.91 -1.03 -19.60
C GLN A 120 1.40 -0.76 -18.18
N ASP A 121 2.71 -0.56 -18.01
CA ASP A 121 3.31 -0.25 -16.71
C ASP A 121 2.60 0.92 -16.00
N VAL A 122 2.27 0.73 -14.74
CA VAL A 122 1.76 1.77 -13.83
C VAL A 122 2.73 1.92 -12.67
N VAL A 123 3.48 3.01 -12.65
CA VAL A 123 4.56 3.26 -11.69
C VAL A 123 4.36 4.62 -11.03
N PHE A 124 4.21 4.61 -9.70
CA PHE A 124 4.22 5.77 -8.85
C PHE A 124 5.30 5.60 -7.79
N ASN A 125 6.35 6.40 -7.84
CA ASN A 125 7.47 6.31 -6.92
C ASN A 125 7.55 7.56 -6.06
N LYS A 126 7.45 7.41 -4.74
CA LYS A 126 7.53 8.52 -3.77
C LYS A 126 6.51 9.63 -4.03
N CYS A 127 5.33 9.27 -4.52
CA CYS A 127 4.23 10.19 -4.74
C CYS A 127 3.38 10.36 -3.49
N THR A 128 2.69 11.49 -3.37
CA THR A 128 1.70 11.74 -2.32
C THR A 128 0.32 11.92 -2.96
N PHE A 129 -0.66 11.11 -2.55
CA PHE A 129 -2.06 11.23 -2.93
C PHE A 129 -2.83 11.86 -1.78
N LYS A 130 -3.27 13.10 -1.96
CA LYS A 130 -3.96 13.89 -0.94
C LYS A 130 -5.47 13.61 -0.83
N SER A 131 -5.99 12.78 -1.73
CA SER A 131 -7.38 12.37 -1.78
C SER A 131 -7.47 10.91 -2.23
N ASP A 132 -8.68 10.38 -2.31
CA ASP A 132 -8.93 8.96 -2.52
C ASP A 132 -8.20 8.40 -3.76
N PHE A 133 -7.60 7.23 -3.58
CA PHE A 133 -7.08 6.40 -4.65
C PHE A 133 -8.05 5.25 -4.89
N LEU A 134 -8.88 5.36 -5.93
CA LEU A 134 -10.00 4.46 -6.21
C LEU A 134 -9.67 3.54 -7.39
N ALA A 135 -9.15 2.34 -7.10
CA ALA A 135 -8.78 1.31 -8.07
C ALA A 135 -9.52 -0.02 -7.83
N LYS A 136 -10.75 0.06 -7.32
CA LYS A 136 -11.59 -1.14 -7.11
C LYS A 136 -11.97 -1.78 -8.45
N TYR A 137 -11.86 -3.10 -8.53
CA TYR A 137 -12.00 -3.91 -9.76
C TYR A 137 -11.00 -3.57 -10.89
N SER A 138 -9.99 -2.72 -10.65
CA SER A 138 -9.00 -2.42 -11.69
C SER A 138 -8.11 -3.63 -11.96
N GLU A 139 -7.80 -3.84 -13.23
CA GLU A 139 -6.89 -4.88 -13.71
C GLU A 139 -5.56 -4.21 -14.10
N PHE A 140 -4.44 -4.80 -13.68
CA PHE A 140 -3.08 -4.36 -14.02
C PHE A 140 -2.35 -5.52 -14.71
N ASP A 141 -2.34 -5.49 -16.04
CA ASP A 141 -1.83 -6.59 -16.88
C ASP A 141 -0.29 -6.70 -16.84
N LYS A 142 0.38 -5.61 -16.50
CA LYS A 142 1.84 -5.50 -16.45
C LYS A 142 2.32 -5.04 -15.07
N LEU A 143 3.52 -4.47 -15.00
CA LEU A 143 4.10 -3.98 -13.76
C LEU A 143 3.21 -2.92 -13.13
N ALA A 144 2.86 -3.13 -11.87
CA ALA A 144 2.26 -2.13 -11.01
C ALA A 144 3.23 -1.86 -9.84
N SER A 145 3.64 -0.61 -9.64
CA SER A 145 4.69 -0.29 -8.67
C SER A 145 4.37 1.02 -7.96
N PHE A 146 4.28 0.95 -6.64
CA PHE A 146 3.89 2.02 -5.74
C PHE A 146 4.90 2.25 -4.58
N PRO A 147 6.23 2.20 -4.77
CA PRO A 147 7.17 2.28 -3.66
C PRO A 147 7.25 3.69 -3.07
N GLY A 148 7.30 3.76 -1.75
CA GLY A 148 7.49 5.01 -1.00
C GLY A 148 6.31 5.99 -1.11
N ASN A 149 5.14 5.53 -1.57
CA ASN A 149 3.99 6.40 -1.75
C ASN A 149 3.30 6.70 -0.43
N LYS A 150 2.71 7.90 -0.34
CA LYS A 150 1.85 8.30 0.76
C LYS A 150 0.41 8.43 0.25
N PHE A 151 -0.51 7.67 0.83
CA PHE A 151 -1.95 7.80 0.63
C PHE A 151 -2.54 8.46 1.88
N GLU A 152 -2.94 9.73 1.77
CA GLU A 152 -3.44 10.52 2.91
C GLU A 152 -4.91 10.20 3.23
N GLU A 153 -5.65 9.69 2.26
CA GLU A 153 -7.05 9.28 2.38
C GLU A 153 -7.19 7.81 1.93
N LEU A 154 -8.42 7.36 1.64
CA LEU A 154 -8.73 5.98 1.27
C LEU A 154 -7.88 5.46 0.09
N ALA A 155 -7.20 4.33 0.29
CA ALA A 155 -6.55 3.56 -0.75
C ALA A 155 -7.36 2.30 -1.06
N LEU A 156 -8.23 2.38 -2.08
CA LEU A 156 -9.20 1.35 -2.42
C LEU A 156 -8.70 0.48 -3.59
N PHE A 157 -8.21 -0.72 -3.25
CA PHE A 157 -7.80 -1.78 -4.18
C PHE A 157 -8.70 -3.03 -4.09
N LYS A 158 -9.93 -2.87 -3.57
CA LYS A 158 -10.88 -3.96 -3.40
C LYS A 158 -11.18 -4.63 -4.75
N TYR A 159 -11.07 -5.95 -4.84
CA TYR A 159 -11.17 -6.71 -6.10
C TYR A 159 -10.17 -6.30 -7.20
N ALA A 160 -9.12 -5.54 -6.90
CA ALA A 160 -8.08 -5.25 -7.89
C ALA A 160 -7.33 -6.55 -8.25
N GLU A 161 -6.99 -6.69 -9.53
CA GLU A 161 -6.26 -7.84 -10.04
C GLU A 161 -4.94 -7.36 -10.61
N PHE A 162 -3.85 -7.97 -10.16
CA PHE A 162 -2.51 -7.72 -10.67
C PHE A 162 -2.01 -9.01 -11.31
N GLU A 163 -1.42 -8.94 -12.50
CA GLU A 163 -0.94 -10.12 -13.23
C GLU A 163 0.55 -10.41 -13.00
N SER A 164 1.35 -9.35 -12.81
CA SER A 164 2.83 -9.44 -12.83
C SER A 164 3.48 -9.25 -11.46
N GLU A 165 4.09 -8.10 -11.17
CA GLU A 165 4.71 -7.78 -9.87
C GLU A 165 3.97 -6.58 -9.27
N ILE A 166 3.88 -6.55 -7.95
CA ILE A 166 3.29 -5.43 -7.21
C ILE A 166 4.13 -5.07 -5.99
N ASP A 167 4.57 -3.82 -5.97
CA ASP A 167 5.49 -3.29 -4.96
C ASP A 167 4.91 -2.07 -4.25
N PHE A 168 4.61 -2.20 -2.97
CA PHE A 168 4.21 -1.13 -2.06
C PHE A 168 5.29 -0.83 -1.01
N THR A 169 6.55 -1.23 -1.23
CA THR A 169 7.64 -1.09 -0.25
C THR A 169 7.83 0.37 0.21
N ASN A 170 7.96 0.59 1.52
CA ASN A 170 8.05 1.90 2.19
C ASN A 170 6.82 2.82 2.03
N SER A 171 5.67 2.29 1.64
CA SER A 171 4.45 3.11 1.49
C SER A 171 3.77 3.38 2.82
N VAL A 172 3.06 4.50 2.90
CA VAL A 172 2.30 4.93 4.07
C VAL A 172 0.86 5.10 3.66
N PHE A 173 -0.03 4.40 4.36
CA PHE A 173 -1.48 4.54 4.25
C PHE A 173 -1.97 5.22 5.54
N GLU A 174 -2.35 6.50 5.45
CA GLU A 174 -2.78 7.26 6.63
C GLU A 174 -4.18 6.85 7.09
N GLU A 175 -5.07 6.58 6.14
CA GLU A 175 -6.42 6.06 6.37
C GLU A 175 -6.53 4.59 5.89
N GLU A 176 -7.76 4.10 5.67
CA GLU A 176 -8.02 2.72 5.26
C GLU A 176 -7.28 2.33 3.96
N ALA A 177 -6.57 1.20 4.01
CA ALA A 177 -6.00 0.51 2.87
C ALA A 177 -6.79 -0.78 2.61
N ASN A 178 -7.66 -0.75 1.60
CA ASN A 178 -8.62 -1.82 1.35
C ASN A 178 -8.19 -2.69 0.16
N PHE A 179 -7.63 -3.85 0.46
CA PHE A 179 -7.24 -4.90 -0.49
C PHE A 179 -8.19 -6.11 -0.44
N LYS A 180 -9.42 -5.93 0.07
CA LYS A 180 -10.37 -7.02 0.23
C LYS A 180 -10.69 -7.66 -1.13
N TYR A 181 -10.62 -8.99 -1.23
CA TYR A 181 -10.76 -9.75 -2.48
C TYR A 181 -9.74 -9.42 -3.60
N ALA A 182 -8.68 -8.66 -3.32
CA ALA A 182 -7.65 -8.41 -4.32
C ALA A 182 -6.93 -9.71 -4.70
N LYS A 183 -6.48 -9.80 -5.96
CA LYS A 183 -5.66 -10.91 -6.46
C LYS A 183 -4.24 -10.42 -6.67
N PHE A 184 -3.34 -10.91 -5.82
CA PHE A 184 -1.93 -10.59 -5.85
C PHE A 184 -1.15 -11.62 -6.69
N PRO A 185 -0.17 -11.19 -7.49
CA PRO A 185 0.52 -12.02 -8.46
C PRO A 185 1.79 -12.64 -7.87
N MET A 186 2.79 -12.86 -8.74
CA MET A 186 4.12 -13.29 -8.34
C MET A 186 4.86 -12.13 -7.66
N ASN A 187 5.50 -12.38 -6.52
CA ASN A 187 6.34 -11.42 -5.79
C ASN A 187 5.62 -10.13 -5.36
N THR A 188 4.74 -10.23 -4.36
CA THR A 188 4.10 -9.06 -3.75
C THR A 188 4.93 -8.52 -2.58
N LYS A 189 5.17 -7.21 -2.52
CA LYS A 189 5.98 -6.59 -1.46
C LYS A 189 5.27 -5.42 -0.80
N PHE A 190 5.25 -5.44 0.53
CA PHE A 190 4.81 -4.34 1.40
C PHE A 190 5.91 -3.95 2.40
N ASN A 191 7.15 -4.41 2.20
CA ASN A 191 8.21 -4.26 3.18
C ASN A 191 8.39 -2.81 3.67
N ASN A 192 8.60 -2.62 4.98
CA ASN A 192 8.76 -1.33 5.64
C ASN A 192 7.56 -0.36 5.50
N SER A 193 6.40 -0.85 5.06
CA SER A 193 5.21 -0.02 4.90
C SER A 193 4.49 0.19 6.21
N LYS A 194 3.73 1.28 6.28
CA LYS A 194 2.97 1.69 7.46
C LYS A 194 1.50 1.82 7.12
N PHE A 195 0.67 1.09 7.86
CA PHE A 195 -0.78 1.17 7.80
C PHE A 195 -1.24 1.88 9.06
N MET A 196 -1.45 3.19 8.96
CA MET A 196 -1.88 4.01 10.09
C MET A 196 -3.37 3.82 10.37
N GLY A 197 -4.18 3.73 9.31
CA GLY A 197 -5.56 3.23 9.33
C GLY A 197 -5.64 1.72 9.11
N ASP A 198 -6.87 1.23 8.92
CA ASP A 198 -7.16 -0.20 8.79
C ASP A 198 -6.56 -0.79 7.50
N ALA A 199 -5.89 -1.95 7.63
CA ALA A 199 -5.34 -2.73 6.53
C ALA A 199 -6.21 -3.97 6.30
N ASN A 200 -7.04 -3.94 5.25
CA ASN A 200 -8.03 -4.99 4.99
C ASN A 200 -7.60 -5.88 3.83
N PHE A 201 -7.06 -7.06 4.15
CA PHE A 201 -6.66 -8.10 3.19
C PHE A 201 -7.68 -9.25 3.10
N LYS A 202 -8.84 -9.11 3.74
CA LYS A 202 -9.82 -10.19 3.89
C LYS A 202 -10.24 -10.77 2.53
N TYR A 203 -10.26 -12.10 2.43
CA TYR A 203 -10.57 -12.84 1.19
C TYR A 203 -9.66 -12.54 -0.01
N SER A 204 -8.51 -11.88 0.20
CA SER A 204 -7.54 -11.71 -0.88
C SER A 204 -6.92 -13.06 -1.26
N LYS A 205 -6.42 -13.14 -2.49
CA LYS A 205 -5.75 -14.33 -3.02
C LYS A 205 -4.35 -13.95 -3.41
N VAL A 206 -3.37 -14.69 -2.91
CA VAL A 206 -1.96 -14.44 -3.20
C VAL A 206 -1.42 -15.67 -3.93
N ARG A 207 -1.02 -15.47 -5.19
CA ARG A 207 -0.61 -16.57 -6.07
C ARG A 207 0.75 -17.16 -5.69
N ASP A 208 1.71 -16.33 -5.32
CA ASP A 208 3.06 -16.74 -4.89
C ASP A 208 3.47 -15.96 -3.62
N LYS A 209 4.77 -15.89 -3.33
CA LYS A 209 5.32 -15.20 -2.17
C LYS A 209 4.81 -13.77 -1.98
N ILE A 210 4.49 -13.43 -0.73
CA ILE A 210 4.19 -12.08 -0.27
C ILE A 210 5.03 -11.70 0.96
N GLU A 211 5.56 -10.48 0.96
CA GLU A 211 6.42 -9.98 2.03
C GLU A 211 5.82 -8.73 2.71
N PHE A 212 5.74 -8.79 4.05
CA PHE A 212 5.33 -7.72 4.96
C PHE A 212 6.44 -7.45 5.99
N LYS A 213 7.71 -7.58 5.59
CA LYS A 213 8.86 -7.43 6.51
C LYS A 213 8.91 -6.02 7.07
N ASP A 214 9.15 -5.92 8.37
CA ASP A 214 9.28 -4.63 9.07
C ASP A 214 8.07 -3.69 8.87
N CYS A 215 6.90 -4.23 8.54
CA CYS A 215 5.66 -3.47 8.44
C CYS A 215 5.18 -2.99 9.81
N GLU A 216 4.54 -1.83 9.84
CA GLU A 216 3.84 -1.34 11.03
C GLU A 216 2.35 -1.19 10.75
N PHE A 217 1.53 -1.98 11.43
CA PHE A 217 0.07 -1.91 11.40
C PHE A 217 -0.40 -1.20 12.67
N THR A 218 -0.73 0.08 12.57
CA THR A 218 -1.29 0.87 13.67
C THR A 218 -2.81 0.77 13.73
N GLY A 219 -3.49 0.69 12.58
CA GLY A 219 -4.90 0.31 12.49
C GLY A 219 -5.09 -1.21 12.51
N LEU A 220 -6.35 -1.66 12.41
CA LEU A 220 -6.70 -3.08 12.37
C LEU A 220 -6.06 -3.76 11.16
N ALA A 221 -5.40 -4.90 11.36
CA ALA A 221 -4.90 -5.74 10.27
C ALA A 221 -5.77 -6.99 10.09
N ASP A 222 -6.65 -6.98 9.08
CA ASP A 222 -7.59 -8.08 8.81
C ASP A 222 -7.11 -8.95 7.64
N PHE A 223 -6.51 -10.10 7.96
CA PHE A 223 -6.11 -11.14 7.01
C PHE A 223 -7.07 -12.32 6.97
N LYS A 224 -8.29 -12.22 7.53
CA LYS A 224 -9.21 -13.37 7.63
C LYS A 224 -9.53 -13.94 6.25
N TYR A 225 -9.55 -15.26 6.13
CA TYR A 225 -9.84 -15.95 4.87
C TYR A 225 -8.91 -15.58 3.69
N THR A 226 -7.72 -15.04 3.96
CA THR A 226 -6.74 -14.82 2.89
C THR A 226 -6.23 -16.17 2.41
N GLU A 227 -6.24 -16.36 1.09
CA GLU A 227 -5.73 -17.57 0.44
C GLU A 227 -4.27 -17.34 0.03
N PHE A 228 -3.33 -17.84 0.84
CA PHE A 228 -1.91 -17.91 0.46
C PHE A 228 -1.62 -19.23 -0.23
N ARG A 229 -0.74 -19.23 -1.24
CA ARG A 229 -0.31 -20.44 -1.96
C ARG A 229 1.18 -20.73 -1.83
N ASP A 230 1.93 -19.82 -1.26
CA ASP A 230 3.38 -19.88 -1.09
C ASP A 230 3.74 -19.20 0.24
N TYR A 231 5.02 -19.15 0.56
CA TYR A 231 5.57 -18.62 1.79
C TYR A 231 5.18 -17.16 2.06
N VAL A 232 4.81 -16.89 3.33
CA VAL A 232 4.47 -15.54 3.80
C VAL A 232 5.49 -15.04 4.81
N ASP A 233 5.98 -13.81 4.63
CA ASP A 233 7.01 -13.25 5.48
C ASP A 233 6.52 -12.00 6.22
N PHE A 234 6.23 -12.13 7.52
CA PHE A 234 5.92 -11.01 8.42
C PHE A 234 7.12 -10.62 9.30
N SER A 235 8.35 -11.06 9.00
CA SER A 235 9.48 -10.89 9.92
C SER A 235 9.68 -9.41 10.29
N GLY A 236 9.79 -9.13 11.59
CA GLY A 236 9.95 -7.78 12.13
C GLY A 236 8.69 -6.91 12.13
N ALA A 237 7.54 -7.42 11.64
CA ALA A 237 6.30 -6.68 11.62
C ALA A 237 5.78 -6.38 13.04
N LYS A 238 5.09 -5.24 13.18
CA LYS A 238 4.48 -4.79 14.42
C LYS A 238 2.99 -4.54 14.20
N PHE A 239 2.17 -5.24 14.97
CA PHE A 239 0.72 -5.07 15.01
C PHE A 239 0.38 -4.33 16.30
N LYS A 240 0.20 -3.01 16.21
CA LYS A 240 -0.07 -2.14 17.37
C LYS A 240 -1.54 -2.10 17.78
N SER A 241 -2.41 -2.60 16.92
CA SER A 241 -3.85 -2.78 17.12
C SER A 241 -4.21 -4.22 16.74
N ASP A 242 -5.50 -4.54 16.76
CA ASP A 242 -6.03 -5.86 16.45
C ASP A 242 -5.43 -6.44 15.16
N ALA A 243 -5.00 -7.69 15.20
CA ALA A 243 -4.54 -8.46 14.05
C ALA A 243 -5.33 -9.76 13.96
N SER A 244 -5.88 -10.07 12.80
CA SER A 244 -6.69 -11.28 12.61
C SER A 244 -6.24 -12.10 11.43
N PHE A 245 -5.83 -13.34 11.71
CA PHE A 245 -5.50 -14.40 10.77
C PHE A 245 -6.54 -15.54 10.83
N LYS A 246 -7.77 -15.20 11.23
CA LYS A 246 -8.83 -16.19 11.44
C LYS A 246 -9.18 -16.89 10.12
N TYR A 247 -9.22 -18.21 10.14
CA TYR A 247 -9.47 -19.06 8.94
C TYR A 247 -8.44 -18.88 7.82
N THR A 248 -7.23 -18.43 8.15
CA THR A 248 -6.14 -18.28 7.19
C THR A 248 -5.25 -19.52 7.22
N GLU A 249 -4.83 -19.98 6.04
CA GLU A 249 -3.94 -21.12 5.89
C GLU A 249 -2.61 -20.67 5.26
N PHE A 250 -1.50 -21.15 5.82
CA PHE A 250 -0.14 -20.92 5.35
C PHE A 250 0.44 -22.26 4.85
N PRO A 251 0.11 -22.69 3.62
CA PRO A 251 0.42 -24.03 3.13
C PRO A 251 1.92 -24.30 2.93
N ASP A 252 2.68 -23.26 2.54
CA ASP A 252 4.12 -23.35 2.30
C ASP A 252 4.91 -22.58 3.37
N GLY A 253 4.30 -22.39 4.54
CA GLY A 253 4.93 -21.79 5.71
C GLY A 253 4.83 -20.29 5.84
N VAL A 254 5.25 -19.84 7.02
CA VAL A 254 5.17 -18.43 7.45
C VAL A 254 6.29 -18.09 8.42
N SER A 255 6.87 -16.91 8.27
CA SER A 255 7.71 -16.31 9.32
C SER A 255 6.99 -15.20 10.04
N PHE A 256 6.95 -15.34 11.37
CA PHE A 256 6.67 -14.30 12.32
C PHE A 256 7.93 -13.93 13.13
N GLU A 257 9.15 -14.16 12.60
CA GLU A 257 10.38 -13.86 13.35
C GLU A 257 10.43 -12.39 13.79
N ASN A 258 10.69 -12.15 15.07
CA ASN A 258 10.70 -10.82 15.70
C ASN A 258 9.38 -10.03 15.54
N VAL A 259 8.24 -10.70 15.37
CA VAL A 259 6.93 -10.04 15.31
C VAL A 259 6.44 -9.66 16.70
N LEU A 260 5.82 -8.49 16.79
CA LEU A 260 5.17 -7.99 17.99
C LEU A 260 3.67 -7.79 17.74
N PHE A 261 2.84 -8.45 18.55
CA PHE A 261 1.40 -8.21 18.64
C PHE A 261 1.11 -7.47 19.95
N ASP A 262 0.92 -6.14 19.89
CA ASP A 262 0.71 -5.29 21.08
C ASP A 262 -0.72 -5.39 21.62
N ASP A 263 -1.70 -5.64 20.76
CA ASP A 263 -3.12 -5.75 21.12
C ASP A 263 -3.69 -7.14 20.76
N PHE A 264 -4.97 -7.26 20.44
CA PHE A 264 -5.60 -8.55 20.21
C PHE A 264 -5.10 -9.26 18.95
N ALA A 265 -4.63 -10.50 19.10
CA ALA A 265 -4.23 -11.37 18.00
C ALA A 265 -5.15 -12.60 17.86
N ASP A 266 -5.90 -12.68 16.75
CA ASP A 266 -6.85 -13.76 16.47
C ASP A 266 -6.30 -14.74 15.42
N PHE A 267 -5.87 -15.91 15.87
CA PHE A 267 -5.43 -17.03 15.03
C PHE A 267 -6.46 -18.16 14.97
N LYS A 268 -7.71 -17.94 15.39
CA LYS A 268 -8.68 -19.06 15.47
C LYS A 268 -8.87 -19.71 14.11
N TYR A 269 -8.83 -21.03 14.07
CA TYR A 269 -8.91 -21.83 12.84
C TYR A 269 -7.80 -21.56 11.82
N ALA A 270 -6.71 -20.88 12.20
CA ALA A 270 -5.56 -20.73 11.34
C ALA A 270 -4.81 -22.07 11.24
N LYS A 271 -4.27 -22.35 10.05
CA LYS A 271 -3.47 -23.55 9.79
C LYS A 271 -2.11 -23.13 9.30
N LEU A 272 -1.06 -23.53 10.01
CA LEU A 272 0.31 -23.23 9.66
C LEU A 272 1.00 -24.54 9.29
N HIS A 273 1.61 -24.58 8.11
CA HIS A 273 2.43 -25.70 7.69
C HIS A 273 3.90 -25.30 7.67
N ASP A 274 4.81 -26.27 7.67
CA ASP A 274 6.24 -26.03 7.72
C ASP A 274 6.73 -25.40 6.41
N PRO A 275 7.68 -24.45 6.49
CA PRO A 275 8.35 -23.97 7.70
C PRO A 275 7.57 -22.90 8.48
N VAL A 276 7.46 -23.09 9.80
CA VAL A 276 6.91 -22.08 10.73
C VAL A 276 8.03 -21.45 11.56
N ASN A 277 8.33 -20.17 11.35
CA ASN A 277 9.33 -19.45 12.14
C ASN A 277 8.66 -18.49 13.14
N MET A 278 8.71 -18.83 14.43
CA MET A 278 8.13 -18.04 15.53
C MET A 278 9.21 -17.49 16.48
N LYS A 279 10.46 -17.39 16.03
CA LYS A 279 11.58 -16.94 16.87
C LYS A 279 11.35 -15.48 17.31
N ASN A 280 11.46 -15.23 18.61
CA ASN A 280 11.27 -13.90 19.21
C ASN A 280 9.90 -13.24 18.93
N VAL A 281 8.85 -14.04 18.71
CA VAL A 281 7.48 -13.50 18.67
C VAL A 281 7.06 -13.06 20.06
N ALA A 282 6.48 -11.87 20.17
CA ALA A 282 5.87 -11.36 21.39
C ALA A 282 4.37 -11.14 21.20
N PHE A 283 3.59 -11.57 22.19
CA PHE A 283 2.15 -11.34 22.30
C PHE A 283 1.92 -10.59 23.62
N ASP A 284 1.82 -9.26 23.53
CA ASP A 284 1.64 -8.40 24.70
C ASP A 284 0.16 -8.20 25.05
N GLY A 285 -0.73 -8.31 24.05
CA GLY A 285 -2.18 -8.28 24.19
C GLY A 285 -2.85 -9.66 24.32
N GLU A 286 -4.19 -9.67 24.33
CA GLU A 286 -4.96 -10.92 24.34
C GLU A 286 -4.71 -11.71 23.04
N THR A 287 -4.63 -13.03 23.13
CA THR A 287 -4.42 -13.87 21.93
C THR A 287 -5.33 -15.09 21.93
N SER A 288 -5.87 -15.43 20.74
CA SER A 288 -6.72 -16.60 20.57
C SER A 288 -6.16 -17.59 19.55
N PHE A 289 -5.74 -18.76 20.04
CA PHE A 289 -5.29 -19.90 19.22
C PHE A 289 -6.34 -21.02 19.12
N LYS A 290 -7.64 -20.69 19.27
CA LYS A 290 -8.69 -21.71 19.32
C LYS A 290 -8.77 -22.44 17.97
N TYR A 291 -8.55 -23.75 17.98
CA TYR A 291 -8.50 -24.58 16.77
C TYR A 291 -7.39 -24.16 15.79
N THR A 292 -6.34 -23.50 16.28
CA THR A 292 -5.14 -23.26 15.48
C THR A 292 -4.33 -24.54 15.39
N GLU A 293 -3.88 -24.87 14.18
CA GLU A 293 -3.10 -26.07 13.90
C GLU A 293 -1.72 -25.69 13.35
N ILE A 294 -0.67 -26.38 13.83
CA ILE A 294 0.66 -26.43 13.19
C ILE A 294 0.89 -27.87 12.76
N GLU A 295 1.13 -28.11 11.47
CA GLU A 295 1.33 -29.47 10.91
C GLU A 295 0.18 -30.43 11.29
N GLY A 296 -1.06 -29.92 11.26
CA GLY A 296 -2.27 -30.68 11.63
C GLY A 296 -2.39 -31.03 13.13
N LYS A 297 -1.53 -30.49 13.99
CA LYS A 297 -1.58 -30.66 15.45
C LYS A 297 -2.00 -29.37 16.13
N GLU A 298 -2.76 -29.48 17.22
CA GLU A 298 -3.17 -28.29 17.99
C GLU A 298 -1.95 -27.46 18.43
N PHE A 299 -2.04 -26.13 18.25
CA PHE A 299 -0.98 -25.18 18.57
C PHE A 299 -0.42 -25.32 20.00
N VAL A 300 -1.27 -25.62 20.98
CA VAL A 300 -0.85 -25.84 22.38
C VAL A 300 0.13 -27.02 22.49
N SER A 301 -0.04 -28.06 21.68
CA SER A 301 0.89 -29.21 21.64
C SER A 301 2.26 -28.81 21.09
N TYR A 302 2.31 -27.86 20.14
CA TYR A 302 3.56 -27.33 19.60
C TYR A 302 4.37 -26.56 20.66
N LEU A 303 3.71 -25.72 21.46
CA LEU A 303 4.35 -24.95 22.53
C LEU A 303 4.97 -25.84 23.62
N LEU A 304 4.37 -26.99 23.91
CA LEU A 304 4.90 -27.91 24.92
C LEU A 304 6.16 -28.65 24.46
N ASN A 305 6.33 -28.84 23.15
CA ASN A 305 7.44 -29.61 22.57
C ASN A 305 8.66 -28.75 22.15
N ASN A 306 8.51 -27.42 22.09
CA ASN A 306 9.53 -26.49 21.61
C ASN A 306 9.98 -25.47 22.69
N LYS A 307 9.94 -25.86 23.97
CA LYS A 307 10.54 -25.09 25.09
C LYS A 307 12.01 -25.40 25.29
#